data_AF-A0A7J9XRJ7-F1
#
_entry.id   AF-A0A7J9XRJ7-F1
#
_cell.length_a   1.000
_cell.length_b   1.000
_cell.length_c   1.000
_cell.angle_alpha   90.00
_cell.angle_beta   90.00
_cell.angle_gamma   90.00
#
_symmetry.space_group_name_H-M   'P 1'
#
loop_
_entity.id
_entity.type
_entity.pdbx_description
1 polymer ?
#
loop_
_entity_poly.entity_id
_entity_poly.type
_entity_poly.pdbx_seq_one_letter_code
_entity_poly.pdbx_strand_id
1 'polypeptide(L)'
;MARTDSRTSAAGFEDFYSWWESLAEEPQLRELLTERDRRFGPRRHGTGTTLVQWEQALRGAGCTEVATLSQAMDRRLLVAIH
;
A
#
# COMPACT_ATOMS: atom_id res chain seq x y z
N MET A 1 8.17 19.50 7.57
CA MET A 1 6.83 19.28 8.15
C MET A 1 6.11 18.24 7.29
N ALA A 2 6.15 16.96 7.68
CA ALA A 2 5.36 15.92 7.04
C ALA A 2 3.93 15.99 7.59
N ARG A 3 2.95 16.18 6.71
CA ARG A 3 1.53 16.19 7.05
C ARG A 3 1.10 14.73 7.22
N THR A 4 1.12 14.22 8.45
CA THR A 4 0.55 12.90 8.78
C THR A 4 -0.95 12.99 8.60
N ASP A 5 -1.46 12.34 7.55
CA ASP A 5 -2.86 12.47 7.19
C ASP A 5 -3.69 11.40 7.90
N SER A 6 -4.24 11.77 9.06
CA SER A 6 -5.17 10.97 9.87
C SER A 6 -6.51 10.67 9.18
N ARG A 7 -6.67 11.02 7.90
CA ARG A 7 -7.92 10.91 7.14
C ARG A 7 -8.13 9.56 6.46
N THR A 8 -7.08 8.78 6.24
CA THR A 8 -7.12 7.52 5.45
C THR A 8 -7.80 6.35 6.18
N SER A 9 -8.14 6.51 7.46
CA SER A 9 -8.79 5.49 8.30
C SER A 9 -10.19 5.90 8.78
N ALA A 10 -10.74 7.01 8.28
CA ALA A 10 -12.11 7.40 8.57
C ALA A 10 -13.11 6.52 7.80
N ALA A 11 -14.21 6.12 8.46
CA ALA A 11 -15.29 5.38 7.81
C ALA A 11 -15.83 6.20 6.61
N GLY A 12 -15.68 5.67 5.41
CA GLY A 12 -16.01 6.35 4.15
C GLY A 12 -14.82 6.69 3.25
N PHE A 13 -13.59 6.38 3.66
CA PHE A 13 -12.44 6.43 2.77
C PHE A 13 -12.34 5.15 1.94
N GLU A 14 -12.29 5.30 0.62
CA GLU A 14 -12.13 4.19 -0.30
C GLU A 14 -10.73 3.60 -0.16
N ASP A 15 -10.63 2.32 0.19
CA ASP A 15 -9.34 1.65 0.23
C ASP A 15 -8.81 1.37 -1.19
N PHE A 16 -7.52 1.04 -1.29
CA PHE A 16 -6.86 0.85 -2.57
C PHE A 16 -7.54 -0.19 -3.46
N TYR A 17 -8.11 -1.25 -2.88
CA TYR A 17 -8.79 -2.30 -3.63
C TYR A 17 -10.16 -1.84 -4.10
N SER A 18 -10.93 -1.24 -3.20
CA SER A 18 -12.23 -0.63 -3.49
C SER A 18 -12.12 0.42 -4.61
N TRP A 19 -11.04 1.21 -4.61
CA TRP A 19 -10.76 2.19 -5.66
C TRP A 19 -10.51 1.57 -7.03
N TRP A 20 -9.77 0.46 -7.08
CA TRP A 20 -9.59 -0.29 -8.34
C TRP A 20 -10.87 -0.97 -8.82
N GLU A 21 -11.73 -1.42 -7.90
CA GLU A 21 -13.04 -1.99 -8.23
C GLU A 21 -13.97 -0.92 -8.82
N SER A 22 -14.06 0.25 -8.18
CA SER A 22 -14.84 1.38 -8.71
C SER A 22 -14.37 1.82 -10.09
N LEU A 23 -13.05 1.84 -10.34
CA LEU A 23 -12.50 2.15 -11.66
C LEU A 23 -12.87 1.11 -12.73
N ALA A 24 -13.08 -0.15 -12.35
CA ALA A 24 -13.45 -1.21 -13.30
C ALA A 24 -14.87 -1.03 -13.86
N GLU A 25 -15.74 -0.35 -13.12
CA GLU A 25 -17.11 -0.05 -13.53
C GLU A 25 -17.19 1.11 -14.55
N GLU A 26 -16.13 1.92 -14.69
CA GLU A 26 -16.09 3.07 -15.60
C GLU A 26 -15.86 2.66 -17.07
N PRO A 27 -16.86 2.79 -17.96
CA PRO A 27 -16.77 2.27 -19.33
C PRO A 27 -15.65 2.89 -20.17
N GLN A 28 -15.32 4.16 -19.92
CA GLN A 28 -14.30 4.91 -20.64
C GLN A 28 -12.88 4.43 -20.30
N LEU A 29 -12.70 3.74 -19.18
CA LEU A 29 -11.40 3.26 -18.72
C LEU A 29 -11.13 1.80 -19.12
N ARG A 30 -12.10 1.11 -19.69
CA ARG A 30 -12.03 -0.33 -19.99
C ARG A 30 -10.80 -0.73 -20.82
N GLU A 31 -10.49 0.04 -21.86
CA GLU A 31 -9.33 -0.24 -22.72
C GLU A 31 -8.01 -0.03 -21.98
N LEU A 32 -7.92 1.03 -21.16
CA LEU A 32 -6.75 1.33 -20.35
C LEU A 32 -6.50 0.27 -19.27
N LEU A 33 -7.57 -0.20 -18.63
CA LEU A 33 -7.51 -1.28 -17.63
C LEU A 33 -7.10 -2.61 -18.27
N THR A 34 -7.62 -2.91 -19.45
CA THR A 34 -7.23 -4.09 -20.24
C THR A 34 -5.74 -4.06 -20.59
N GLU A 35 -5.23 -2.91 -21.05
CA GLU A 35 -3.81 -2.76 -21.36
C GLU A 35 -2.92 -2.82 -20.10
N ARG A 36 -3.40 -2.26 -18.99
CA ARG A 36 -2.75 -2.40 -17.69
C ARG A 36 -2.64 -3.86 -17.28
N ASP A 37 -3.72 -4.63 -17.42
CA ASP A 37 -3.72 -6.07 -17.16
C ASP A 37 -2.73 -6.82 -18.01
N ARG A 38 -2.71 -6.53 -19.31
CA ARG A 38 -1.75 -7.14 -20.23
C ARG A 38 -0.30 -6.87 -19.83
N ARG A 39 0.02 -5.66 -19.38
CA ARG A 39 1.39 -5.25 -19.01
C ARG A 39 1.81 -5.69 -17.60
N PHE A 40 0.88 -5.70 -16.67
CA PHE A 40 1.18 -5.78 -15.23
C PHE A 40 0.41 -6.88 -14.50
N GLY A 41 -0.49 -7.62 -15.15
CA GLY A 41 -1.21 -8.76 -14.57
C GLY A 41 -0.30 -9.75 -13.81
N PRO A 42 0.84 -10.19 -14.39
CA PRO A 42 1.81 -11.04 -13.70
C PRO A 42 2.53 -10.39 -12.51
N ARG A 43 2.43 -9.07 -12.36
CA ARG A 43 3.07 -8.25 -11.31
C ARG A 43 2.05 -7.60 -10.36
N ARG A 44 0.74 -7.83 -10.56
CA ARG A 44 -0.35 -7.19 -9.79
C ARG A 44 -0.27 -7.55 -8.31
N HIS A 45 0.14 -8.78 -8.02
CA HIS A 45 0.46 -9.20 -6.66
C HIS A 45 1.96 -9.15 -6.54
N GLY A 46 2.49 -8.06 -5.97
CA GLY A 46 3.88 -8.04 -5.57
C GLY A 46 4.11 -9.24 -4.66
N THR A 47 4.93 -10.21 -5.09
CA THR A 47 5.46 -11.29 -4.25
C THR A 47 6.45 -10.75 -3.21
N GLY A 48 6.34 -9.45 -2.89
CA GLY A 48 7.20 -8.75 -1.97
C GLY A 48 6.78 -9.04 -0.54
N THR A 49 7.76 -8.97 0.34
CA THR A 49 7.60 -9.03 1.78
C THR A 49 6.52 -8.04 2.23
N THR A 50 5.50 -8.53 2.95
CA THR A 50 4.43 -7.70 3.50
C THR A 50 4.99 -6.75 4.55
N LEU A 51 4.28 -5.67 4.85
CA LEU A 51 4.68 -4.75 5.94
C LEU A 51 4.88 -5.50 7.26
N VAL A 52 3.98 -6.42 7.59
CA VAL A 52 4.04 -7.23 8.81
C VAL A 52 5.32 -8.07 8.85
N GLN A 53 5.69 -8.67 7.71
CA GLN A 53 6.94 -9.44 7.62
C GLN A 53 8.18 -8.56 7.80
N TRP A 54 8.16 -7.32 7.31
CA TRP A 54 9.23 -6.35 7.57
C TRP A 54 9.33 -5.94 9.06
N GLU A 55 8.20 -5.64 9.69
CA GLU A 55 8.16 -5.31 11.13
C GLU A 55 8.67 -6.48 11.99
N GLN A 56 8.27 -7.71 11.66
CA GLN A 56 8.75 -8.92 12.32
C GLN A 56 10.26 -9.12 12.13
N ALA A 57 10.78 -8.90 10.92
CA ALA A 57 12.21 -9.01 10.64
C ALA A 57 13.03 -7.99 11.45
N LEU A 58 12.57 -6.75 11.55
CA LEU A 58 13.23 -5.69 12.33
C LEU A 58 13.24 -6.01 13.83
N ARG A 59 12.12 -6.49 14.38
CA ARG A 59 12.07 -6.96 15.77
C ARG A 59 12.97 -8.17 16.00
N GLY A 60 12.98 -9.12 15.07
CA GLY A 60 13.87 -10.29 15.11
C GLY A 60 15.35 -9.93 15.04
N ALA A 61 15.69 -8.82 14.40
CA ALA A 61 17.05 -8.27 14.39
C ALA A 61 17.44 -7.59 15.71
N GLY A 62 16.48 -7.35 16.62
CA GLY A 62 16.71 -6.75 17.93
C GLY A 62 16.31 -5.29 18.04
N CYS A 63 15.63 -4.71 17.04
CA CYS A 63 15.06 -3.37 17.18
C CYS A 63 13.93 -3.40 18.20
N THR A 64 14.04 -2.57 19.24
CA THR A 64 13.08 -2.51 20.35
C THR A 64 11.83 -1.72 19.97
N GLU A 65 11.99 -0.70 19.12
CA GLU A 65 10.89 0.10 18.57
C GLU A 65 10.89 0.05 17.05
N VAL A 66 9.72 -0.22 16.46
CA VAL A 66 9.49 -0.19 15.01
C VAL A 66 8.19 0.55 14.74
N ALA A 67 8.24 1.61 13.94
CA ALA A 67 7.09 2.47 13.65
C ALA A 67 7.10 2.98 12.20
N THR A 68 5.95 3.48 11.73
CA THR A 68 5.85 4.15 10.42
C THR A 68 6.32 5.59 10.54
N LEU A 69 7.40 5.94 9.83
CA LEU A 69 7.93 7.30 9.74
C LEU A 69 7.12 8.16 8.74
N SER A 70 6.72 7.58 7.61
CA SER A 70 5.85 8.24 6.64
C SER A 70 5.07 7.21 5.81
N GLN A 71 3.95 7.65 5.23
CA GLN A 71 3.13 6.85 4.33
C GLN A 71 2.71 7.66 3.11
N ALA A 72 2.80 7.04 1.94
CA ALA A 72 2.22 7.54 0.70
C ALA A 72 1.43 6.38 0.05
N MET A 73 0.09 6.50 0.05
CA MET A 73 -0.80 5.43 -0.40
C MET A 73 -0.51 4.09 0.31
N ASP A 74 -0.22 3.03 -0.44
CA ASP A 74 0.10 1.69 0.04
C ASP A 74 1.57 1.52 0.48
N ARG A 75 2.41 2.55 0.31
CA ARG A 75 3.82 2.52 0.69
C ARG A 75 4.05 3.16 2.05
N ARG A 76 4.66 2.41 2.96
CA ARG A 76 5.12 2.90 4.27
C ARG A 76 6.64 2.87 4.36
N LEU A 77 7.20 3.95 4.87
CA LEU A 77 8.59 4.01 5.31
C LEU A 77 8.61 3.70 6.80
N LEU A 78 9.32 2.64 7.19
CA LEU A 78 9.52 2.28 8.59
C LEU A 78 10.77 2.98 9.15
N VAL A 79 10.71 3.33 10.43
CA VAL A 79 11.86 3.64 11.27
C VAL A 79 11.96 2.59 12.36
N ALA A 80 13.18 2.17 12.67
CA ALA A 80 13.47 1.22 13.73
C ALA A 80 14.65 1.70 14.57
N ILE A 81 14.56 1.49 15.88
CA ILE A 81 15.58 1.87 16.86
C ILE A 81 15.95 0.62 17.67
N HIS A 82 17.23 0.48 17.97
CA HIS A 82 17.77 -0.57 18.85
C HIS A 82 17.72 -0.14 20.31
#